data_AF-A0A3B9FQJ1-F1
#
_entry.id   AF-A0A3B9FQJ1-F1
#
_cell.length_a   1.000
_cell.length_b   1.000
_cell.length_c   1.000
_cell.angle_alpha   90.00
_cell.angle_beta   90.00
_cell.angle_gamma   90.00
#
_symmetry.space_group_name_H-M   'P 1'
#
loop_
_entity.id
_entity.type
_entity.pdbx_description
1 polymer ?
#
loop_
_entity_poly.entity_id
_entity_poly.type
_entity_poly.pdbx_seq_one_letter_code
_entity_poly.pdbx_strand_id
1 'polypeptide(L)'
;VNLDSGNFIDKDAYEAFERTAPYAATVQLKVELRDKSGKKVPADFKRLIGILKKANYRGYVVLEYEAKEDPFMAIPRHLKELRGLL
;
A
#
# COMPACT_ATOMS: atom_id res chain seq x y z
N VAL A 1 10.70 -7.99 7.27
CA VAL A 1 9.30 -8.48 7.18
C VAL A 1 8.78 -8.34 5.75
N ASN A 2 7.77 -9.11 5.35
CA ASN A 2 6.97 -8.77 4.16
C ASN A 2 5.91 -7.76 4.57
N LEU A 3 6.06 -6.50 4.14
CA LEU A 3 5.18 -5.41 4.50
C LEU A 3 4.03 -5.30 3.50
N ASP A 4 2.89 -5.88 3.86
CA ASP A 4 1.63 -5.77 3.12
C ASP A 4 0.75 -4.68 3.76
N SER A 5 0.39 -3.66 2.97
CA SER A 5 -0.41 -2.53 3.44
C SER A 5 -1.81 -2.91 3.92
N GLY A 6 -2.37 -4.03 3.45
CA GLY A 6 -3.69 -4.51 3.81
C GLY A 6 -3.78 -5.31 5.10
N ASN A 7 -2.65 -5.66 5.73
CA ASN A 7 -2.63 -6.48 6.95
C ASN A 7 -2.94 -5.70 8.23
N PHE A 8 -2.96 -4.38 8.18
CA PHE A 8 -3.20 -3.55 9.35
C PHE A 8 -4.71 -3.41 9.62
N ILE A 9 -5.15 -3.90 10.78
CA ILE A 9 -6.50 -3.69 11.34
C ILE A 9 -6.49 -2.62 12.45
N ASP A 10 -5.36 -1.97 12.66
CA ASP A 10 -5.18 -0.88 13.60
C ASP A 10 -6.13 0.29 13.32
N LYS A 11 -6.33 1.13 14.34
CA LYS A 11 -7.11 2.36 14.24
C LYS A 11 -6.57 3.30 13.14
N ASP A 12 -5.28 3.27 12.86
CA ASP A 12 -4.71 3.93 11.67
C ASP A 12 -3.72 2.97 10.99
N ALA A 13 -4.19 2.34 9.90
CA ALA A 13 -3.38 1.43 9.09
C ALA A 13 -2.08 2.08 8.56
N TYR A 14 -2.09 3.39 8.30
CA TYR A 14 -0.91 4.09 7.80
C TYR A 14 0.15 4.32 8.89
N GLU A 15 -0.27 4.57 10.12
CA GLU A 15 0.65 4.70 11.26
C GLU A 15 1.35 3.35 11.53
N ALA A 16 0.59 2.26 11.50
CA ALA A 16 1.14 0.91 11.67
C ALA A 16 2.06 0.51 10.50
N PHE A 17 1.70 0.90 9.28
CA PHE A 17 2.56 0.76 8.10
C PHE A 17 3.88 1.54 8.25
N GLU A 18 3.82 2.80 8.70
CA GLU A 18 5.00 3.66 8.92
C GLU A 18 5.95 3.10 9.98
N ARG A 19 5.42 2.58 11.09
CA ARG A 19 6.23 1.94 12.14
C ARG A 19 6.93 0.67 11.64
N THR A 20 6.37 0.01 10.64
CA THR A 20 6.88 -1.27 10.11
C THR A 20 7.83 -1.07 8.92
N ALA A 21 7.68 0.02 8.17
CA ALA A 21 8.44 0.33 6.95
C ALA A 21 9.97 0.20 7.10
N PRO A 22 10.63 0.63 8.21
CA PRO A 22 12.08 0.48 8.37
C PRO A 22 12.57 -0.98 8.42
N TYR A 23 11.68 -1.94 8.68
CA TYR A 23 12.01 -3.36 8.80
C TYR A 23 11.58 -4.17 7.57
N ALA A 24 11.07 -3.52 6.53
CA ALA A 24 10.57 -4.17 5.32
C ALA A 24 11.71 -4.78 4.50
N ALA A 25 11.62 -6.07 4.22
CA ALA A 25 12.46 -6.76 3.23
C ALA A 25 11.80 -6.73 1.85
N THR A 26 10.47 -6.80 1.82
CA THR A 26 9.61 -6.69 0.64
C THR A 26 8.39 -5.84 0.99
N VAL A 27 7.79 -5.20 -0.01
CA VAL A 27 6.59 -4.37 0.14
C VAL A 27 5.52 -4.79 -0.86
N GLN A 28 4.31 -5.01 -0.37
CA GLN A 28 3.08 -5.20 -1.14
C GLN A 28 2.11 -4.07 -0.82
N LEU A 29 1.68 -3.31 -1.84
CA LEU A 29 0.66 -2.28 -1.71
C LEU A 29 -0.65 -2.78 -2.29
N LYS A 30 -1.70 -2.76 -1.47
CA LYS A 30 -3.09 -3.00 -1.88
C LYS A 30 -3.78 -1.72 -2.31
N VAL A 31 -4.74 -1.86 -3.22
CA VAL A 31 -5.55 -0.73 -3.73
C VAL A 31 -6.68 -0.33 -2.79
N GLU A 32 -7.01 -1.18 -1.82
CA GLU A 32 -7.99 -0.95 -0.76
C GLU A 32 -7.38 -1.30 0.60
N LEU A 33 -7.58 -0.42 1.60
CA LEU A 33 -7.23 -0.65 3.00
C LEU A 33 -8.51 -0.73 3.85
N ARG A 34 -8.38 -1.08 5.13
CA ARG A 34 -9.48 -1.01 6.10
C ARG A 34 -9.42 0.31 6.87
N ASP A 35 -10.56 0.98 6.96
CA ASP A 35 -10.72 2.12 7.88
C ASP A 35 -10.97 1.65 9.33
N LYS A 36 -11.15 2.61 10.25
CA LYS A 36 -11.43 2.36 11.68
C LYS A 36 -12.68 1.51 11.96
N SER A 37 -13.61 1.45 11.01
CA SER A 37 -14.83 0.64 11.08
C SER A 37 -14.66 -0.75 10.45
N GLY A 38 -13.48 -1.04 9.90
CA GLY A 38 -13.17 -2.28 9.18
C GLY A 38 -13.67 -2.29 7.73
N LYS A 39 -14.22 -1.16 7.24
CA LYS A 39 -14.71 -1.03 5.87
C LYS A 39 -13.55 -0.85 4.90
N LYS A 40 -13.64 -1.50 3.74
CA LYS A 40 -12.69 -1.30 2.64
C LYS A 40 -12.82 0.10 2.06
N VAL A 41 -11.72 0.83 2.01
CA VAL A 41 -11.60 2.18 1.44
C VAL A 41 -10.40 2.25 0.49
N PRO A 42 -10.42 3.09 -0.55
CA PRO A 42 -9.27 3.25 -1.44
C PRO A 42 -7.99 3.60 -0.67
N ALA A 43 -6.88 2.99 -1.06
CA ALA A 43 -5.57 3.30 -0.50
C ALA A 43 -5.07 4.66 -1.00
N ASP A 44 -4.47 5.44 -0.11
CA ASP A 44 -3.73 6.66 -0.46
C ASP A 44 -2.29 6.27 -0.80
N PHE A 45 -2.04 6.02 -2.09
CA PHE A 45 -0.71 5.66 -2.57
C PHE A 45 0.33 6.76 -2.32
N LYS A 46 -0.07 8.03 -2.39
CA LYS A 46 0.86 9.14 -2.14
C LYS A 46 1.38 9.09 -0.71
N ARG A 47 0.50 8.83 0.27
CA ARG A 47 0.89 8.64 1.67
C ARG A 47 1.77 7.41 1.86
N LEU A 48 1.40 6.26 1.29
CA LEU A 48 2.18 5.01 1.40
C LEU A 48 3.58 5.15 0.82
N ILE A 49 3.71 5.72 -0.39
CA ILE A 49 5.01 5.96 -1.02
C ILE A 49 5.83 6.98 -0.23
N GLY A 50 5.19 8.03 0.31
CA GLY A 50 5.85 9.00 1.18
C GLY A 50 6.48 8.36 2.42
N ILE A 51 5.77 7.42 3.05
CA ILE A 51 6.27 6.63 4.17
C ILE A 51 7.48 5.77 3.77
N LEU A 52 7.40 5.06 2.64
CA LEU A 52 8.50 4.22 2.15
C LEU A 52 9.76 5.05 1.82
N LYS A 53 9.57 6.23 1.21
CA LYS A 53 10.66 7.20 0.95
C LYS A 53 11.30 7.68 2.26
N LYS A 54 10.49 8.03 3.26
CA LYS A 54 10.97 8.42 4.60
C LYS A 54 11.75 7.29 5.30
N ALA A 55 11.33 6.05 5.12
CA ALA A 55 12.03 4.86 5.62
C ALA A 55 13.27 4.48 4.80
N ASN A 56 13.61 5.23 3.74
CA ASN A 56 14.69 4.92 2.80
C ASN A 56 14.59 3.50 2.23
N TYR A 57 13.37 3.02 1.97
CA TYR A 57 13.16 1.72 1.35
C TYR A 57 13.61 1.77 -0.12
N ARG A 58 14.47 0.83 -0.51
CA ARG A 58 15.09 0.77 -1.87
C ARG A 58 14.78 -0.53 -2.61
N GLY A 59 13.90 -1.37 -2.06
CA GLY A 59 13.45 -2.59 -2.70
C GLY A 59 12.30 -2.35 -3.68
N TYR A 60 11.79 -3.42 -4.25
CA TYR A 60 10.61 -3.36 -5.11
C TYR A 60 9.34 -3.07 -4.31
N VAL A 61 8.46 -2.27 -4.91
CA VAL A 61 7.09 -2.07 -4.45
C VAL A 61 6.18 -2.88 -5.36
N VAL A 62 5.60 -3.95 -4.81
CA VAL A 62 4.71 -4.85 -5.56
C VAL A 62 3.27 -4.37 -5.40
N LEU A 63 2.55 -4.23 -6.51
CA LEU A 63 1.10 -4.01 -6.46
C LEU A 63 0.41 -5.36 -6.21
N GLU A 64 -0.34 -5.46 -5.11
CA GLU A 64 -1.17 -6.62 -4.79
C GLU A 64 -2.64 -6.24 -5.00
N TYR A 65 -3.27 -6.84 -6.02
CA TYR A 65 -4.62 -6.48 -6.44
C TYR A 65 -5.63 -7.54 -6.03
N GLU A 66 -6.54 -7.18 -5.10
CA GLU A 66 -7.62 -8.04 -4.59
C GLU A 66 -8.98 -7.30 -4.53
N ALA A 67 -9.12 -6.23 -5.33
CA ALA A 67 -10.35 -5.45 -5.41
C ALA A 67 -11.35 -6.04 -6.42
N LYS A 68 -12.58 -5.53 -6.42
CA LYS A 68 -13.70 -6.10 -7.17
C LYS A 68 -13.69 -5.80 -8.68
N GLU A 69 -13.08 -4.71 -9.12
CA GLU A 69 -13.04 -4.34 -10.53
C GLU A 69 -12.16 -5.32 -11.33
N ASP A 70 -12.47 -5.53 -12.60
CA ASP A 70 -11.71 -6.39 -13.51
C ASP A 70 -10.20 -6.04 -13.47
N PRO A 71 -9.32 -6.99 -13.10
CA PRO A 71 -7.89 -6.74 -12.98
C PRO A 71 -7.26 -6.28 -14.30
N PHE A 72 -7.74 -6.72 -15.46
CA PHE A 72 -7.18 -6.31 -16.76
C PHE A 72 -7.42 -4.82 -17.05
N MET A 73 -8.45 -4.23 -16.44
CA MET A 73 -8.78 -2.81 -16.56
C MET A 73 -8.18 -1.98 -15.42
N ALA A 74 -8.26 -2.47 -14.19
CA ALA A 74 -7.87 -1.72 -13.00
C ALA A 74 -6.36 -1.65 -12.81
N ILE A 75 -5.64 -2.77 -12.98
CA ILE A 75 -4.19 -2.85 -12.71
C ILE A 75 -3.39 -1.84 -13.55
N PRO A 76 -3.60 -1.69 -14.88
CA PRO A 76 -2.89 -0.70 -15.67
C PRO A 76 -3.04 0.74 -15.16
N ARG A 77 -4.23 1.11 -14.65
CA ARG A 77 -4.48 2.45 -14.09
C ARG A 77 -3.70 2.67 -12.78
N HIS A 78 -3.78 1.71 -11.85
CA HIS A 78 -3.05 1.80 -10.58
C HIS A 78 -1.53 1.78 -10.78
N LEU A 79 -1.02 0.98 -11.72
CA LEU A 79 0.40 1.00 -12.08
C LEU A 79 0.84 2.35 -12.66
N LYS A 80 -0.01 2.99 -13.48
CA LYS A 80 0.28 4.34 -14.00
C LYS A 80 0.36 5.37 -12.87
N GLU A 81 -0.56 5.30 -11.91
CA GLU A 81 -0.55 6.17 -10.73
C GLU A 81 0.70 5.96 -9.86
N LEU A 82 0.99 4.71 -9.48
CA LEU A 82 2.16 4.36 -8.66
C LEU A 82 3.48 4.78 -9.31
N ARG A 83 3.63 4.59 -10.62
CA ARG A 83 4.81 5.05 -11.36
C ARG A 83 5.00 6.56 -11.33
N GLY A 84 3.91 7.33 -11.21
CA GLY A 84 4.00 8.78 -11.05
C GLY A 84 4.40 9.26 -9.65
N LEU A 85 4.43 8.35 -8.67
CA LEU A 85 4.72 8.66 -7.26
C LEU A 85 6.11 8.21 -6.82
N LEU A 86 6.68 7.19 -7.48
CA LEU A 86 8.05 6.69 -7.26
C LEU A 86 9.08 7.74 -7.71
#